data_AF-A0A552A831-F1
#
_entry.id   AF-A0A552A831-F1
#
_cell.length_a   1.000
_cell.length_b   1.000
_cell.length_c   1.000
_cell.angle_alpha   90.00
_cell.angle_beta   90.00
_cell.angle_gamma   90.00
#
_symmetry.space_group_name_H-M   'P 1'
#
loop_
_entity.id
_entity.type
_entity.pdbx_description
1 polymer ?
#
loop_
_entity_poly.entity_id
_entity_poly.type
_entity_poly.pdbx_seq_one_letter_code
_entity_poly.pdbx_strand_id
1 'polypeptide(L)' 'MSQPIELSLEQQFNIRSFQTQVEKMSQEQAQDFLIKLYEQMMVRENMYKAFLKHQWGLDSNPWAPQ' A
#
# COMPACT_ATOMS: atom_id res chain seq x y z
N MET A 1 -15.62 -13.48 -1.70
CA MET A 1 -14.47 -13.47 -0.77
C MET A 1 -15.00 -13.75 0.62
N SER A 2 -14.86 -14.97 1.13
CA SER A 2 -15.50 -15.44 2.37
C SER A 2 -14.52 -15.63 3.53
N GLN A 3 -13.23 -15.32 3.34
CA GLN A 3 -12.22 -15.37 4.40
C GLN A 3 -11.43 -14.06 4.45
N PRO A 4 -11.07 -13.57 5.64
CA PRO A 4 -10.16 -12.44 5.79
C PRO A 4 -8.83 -12.73 5.08
N ILE A 5 -8.23 -11.71 4.47
CA ILE A 5 -6.86 -11.82 4.00
C ILE A 5 -5.96 -11.74 5.23
N GLU A 6 -5.47 -12.88 5.69
CA GLU A 6 -4.57 -12.97 6.82
C GLU A 6 -3.12 -12.65 6.41
N LEU A 7 -2.35 -12.18 7.37
CA LEU A 7 -0.93 -11.93 7.19
C LEU A 7 -0.14 -13.24 7.28
N SER A 8 0.82 -13.44 6.38
CA SER A 8 1.78 -14.53 6.49
C SER A 8 2.68 -14.37 7.74
N LEU A 9 3.35 -15.44 8.16
CA LEU A 9 4.28 -15.39 9.29
C LEU A 9 5.39 -14.35 9.09
N GLU A 10 5.91 -14.23 7.87
CA GLU A 10 6.94 -13.26 7.50
C GLU A 10 6.40 -11.83 7.58
N GLN A 11 5.15 -11.61 7.16
CA GLN A 11 4.50 -10.30 7.27
C GLN A 11 4.27 -9.93 8.74
N GLN A 12 3.86 -10.88 9.58
CA GLN A 12 3.74 -10.68 11.02
C GLN A 12 5.10 -10.36 11.67
N PHE A 13 6.16 -11.08 11.29
CA PHE A 13 7.53 -10.78 11.72
C PHE A 13 7.97 -9.37 11.31
N ASN A 14 7.68 -8.97 10.07
CA ASN A 14 7.98 -7.63 9.58
C ASN A 14 7.25 -6.55 10.38
N ILE A 15 5.99 -6.76 10.75
CA ILE A 15 5.24 -5.84 11.64
C ILE A 15 5.93 -5.75 13.00
N ARG A 16 6.33 -6.89 13.58
CA ARG A 16 7.02 -6.90 14.87
C ARG A 16 8.34 -6.14 14.80
N SER A 17 9.13 -6.33 13.74
CA SER A 17 10.37 -5.59 13.51
C SER A 17 10.11 -4.08 13.36
N PHE A 18 9.09 -3.70 12.58
CA PHE A 18 8.71 -2.30 12.42
C PHE A 18 8.28 -1.65 13.74
N GLN A 19 7.50 -2.36 14.59
CA GLN A 19 7.12 -1.88 15.91
C GLN A 19 8.35 -1.52 16.77
N THR A 20 9.38 -2.37 16.80
CA THR A 20 10.60 -2.10 17.59
C THR A 20 11.38 -0.88 17.10
N GLN A 21 11.17 -0.46 15.85
CA GLN A 21 11.73 0.76 15.30
C GLN A 21 10.88 1.98 15.69
N VAL A 22 9.56 1.88 15.59
CA VAL A 22 8.62 2.93 15.98
C VAL A 22 8.76 3.29 17.46
N GLU A 23 8.94 2.31 18.34
CA GLU A 23 9.16 2.52 19.79
C GLU A 23 10.39 3.38 20.11
N LYS A 24 11.34 3.51 19.17
CA LYS A 24 12.57 4.30 19.32
C LYS A 24 12.48 5.67 18.65
N MET A 25 11.37 5.99 17.97
CA MET A 25 11.20 7.25 17.28
C MET A 25 10.87 8.37 18.27
N SER A 26 11.42 9.55 18.02
CA SER A 26 10.90 10.79 18.61
C SER A 26 9.51 11.11 18.04
N GLN A 27 8.78 11.99 18.72
CA GLN A 27 7.46 12.43 18.26
C GLN A 27 7.50 13.07 16.87
N GLU A 28 8.50 13.91 16.58
CA GLU A 28 8.66 14.55 15.28
C GLU A 28 8.91 13.51 14.17
N GLN A 29 9.82 12.56 14.42
CA GLN A 29 10.08 11.47 13.48
C GLN A 29 8.84 10.62 13.22
N ALA A 30 8.06 10.30 14.26
CA ALA A 30 6.83 9.54 14.12
C ALA A 30 5.78 10.31 13.28
N GLN A 31 5.63 11.61 13.48
CA GLN A 31 4.71 12.45 12.71
C GLN A 31 5.12 12.51 11.22
N ASP A 32 6.38 12.77 10.94
CA ASP A 32 6.92 12.77 9.57
C ASP A 32 6.76 11.39 8.89
N PHE A 33 7.06 10.31 9.63
CA PHE A 33 6.92 8.96 9.11
C PHE A 33 5.46 8.59 8.82
N LEU A 34 4.50 9.01 9.66
CA LEU A 34 3.08 8.76 9.46
C LEU A 34 2.56 9.42 8.17
N ILE A 35 2.96 10.68 7.91
CA ILE A 35 2.57 11.40 6.70
C ILE A 35 3.14 10.69 5.46
N LYS A 36 4.42 10.32 5.49
CA LYS A 36 5.06 9.58 4.38
C LYS A 36 4.44 8.21 4.15
N LEU A 37 4.11 7.49 5.22
CA LEU A 37 3.45 6.19 5.12
C LEU A 37 2.09 6.33 4.44
N TYR A 38 1.31 7.36 4.79
CA TYR A 38 0.02 7.64 4.17
C TYR A 38 0.16 7.96 2.67
N GLU A 39 1.14 8.79 2.29
CA GLU A 39 1.45 9.06 0.88
C GLU A 39 1.76 7.77 0.11
N GLN A 40 2.61 6.90 0.67
CA GLN A 40 2.94 5.61 0.06
C GLN A 40 1.74 4.67 -0.06
N MET A 41 0.79 4.73 0.89
CA MET A 41 -0.47 3.98 0.78
C MET A 41 -1.31 4.46 -0.40
N MET A 42 -1.40 5.78 -0.64
CA MET A 42 -2.12 6.33 -1.80
C MET A 42 -1.46 5.94 -3.13
N VAL A 43 -0.12 5.98 -3.21
CA VAL A 43 0.61 5.52 -4.40
C VAL A 43 0.36 4.04 -4.66
N ARG A 44 0.41 3.20 -3.62
CA ARG A 44 0.11 1.77 -3.71
C ARG A 44 -1.33 1.52 -4.19
N GLU A 45 -2.30 2.30 -3.71
CA GLU A 45 -3.69 2.22 -4.15
C GLU A 45 -3.82 2.55 -5.64
N ASN A 46 -3.18 3.63 -6.10
CA ASN A 46 -3.17 4.01 -7.52
C ASN A 46 -2.55 2.91 -8.40
N MET A 47 -1.46 2.28 -7.94
CA MET A 47 -0.82 1.17 -8.62
C MET A 47 -1.76 -0.05 -8.73
N TYR A 48 -2.46 -0.42 -7.66
CA TYR A 48 -3.43 -1.51 -7.72
C TYR A 48 -4.60 -1.20 -8.65
N LYS A 49 -5.12 0.03 -8.62
CA LYS A 49 -6.18 0.47 -9.54
C LYS A 49 -5.72 0.36 -11.00
N ALA A 50 -4.52 0.83 -11.31
CA ALA A 50 -3.94 0.73 -12.65
C ALA A 50 -3.77 -0.73 -13.08
N PHE A 51 -3.21 -1.57 -12.21
CA PHE A 51 -3.03 -3.00 -12.47
C PHE A 51 -4.36 -3.73 -12.74
N LEU A 52 -5.41 -3.42 -11.96
CA LEU A 52 -6.73 -4.02 -12.15
C LEU A 52 -7.40 -3.56 -13.45
N LYS A 53 -7.32 -2.26 -13.78
CA LYS A 53 -7.83 -1.75 -15.05
C LYS A 53 -7.17 -2.44 -16.24
N HIS A 54 -5.85 -2.66 -16.16
CA HIS A 54 -5.09 -3.39 -17.16
C HIS A 54 -5.54 -4.84 -17.29
N GLN A 55 -5.61 -5.58 -16.18
CA GLN A 55 -6.09 -6.96 -16.14
C GLN A 55 -7.50 -7.11 -16.70
N TRP A 56 -8.35 -6.09 -16.57
CA TRP A 56 -9.73 -6.09 -17.08
C TRP A 56 -9.88 -5.47 -18.47
N GLY A 57 -8.79 -5.04 -19.11
CA GLY A 57 -8.82 -4.44 -20.46
C GLY A 57 -9.53 -3.08 -20.52
N LEU A 58 -9.64 -2.38 -19.39
CA LEU A 58 -10.29 -1.07 -19.28
C LEU A 58 -9.37 0.10 -19.67
N ASP A 59 -8.10 -0.19 -19.94
CA ASP A 59 -7.10 0.80 -20.36
C ASP A 59 -7.25 1.19 -21.84
N SER A 60 -7.81 0.31 -22.66
CA SER A 60 -8.12 0.58 -24.05
C SER A 60 -9.48 1.27 -24.14
N ASN A 61 -9.48 2.58 -24.39
CA ASN A 61 -10.67 3.26 -24.90
C ASN A 61 -10.73 3.04 -26.42
N PRO A 62 -11.61 2.17 -26.96
CA PRO A 62 -11.72 1.95 -28.41
C PRO A 62 -12.17 3.19 -29.19
N TRP A 63 -12.53 4.28 -28.51
CA TRP A 63 -13.01 5.54 -29.09
C TRP A 63 -12.06 6.73 -28.86
N ALA A 64 -10.86 6.52 -28.30
CA ALA A 64 -9.88 7.61 -28.21
C ALA A 64 -9.37 7.96 -29.62
N PRO A 65 -9.37 9.24 -30.04
CA PRO A 65 -8.78 9.64 -31.31
C PRO A 65 -7.29 9.29 -31.33
N GLN A 66 -6.85 8.70 -32.45
CA GLN A 66 -5.46 8.32 -32.74
C GLN A 66 -4.53 9.55 -32.73
#